data_AF-A0A6N7S802-F1
#
_entry.id   AF-A0A6N7S802-F1
#
_cell.length_a   1.000
_cell.length_b   1.000
_cell.length_c   1.000
_cell.angle_alpha   90.00
_cell.angle_beta   90.00
_cell.angle_gamma   90.00
#
_symmetry.space_group_name_H-M   'P 1'
#
loop_
_entity.id
_entity.type
_entity.pdbx_description
1 polymer ?
#
loop_
_entity_poly.entity_id
_entity_poly.type
_entity_poly.pdbx_seq_one_letter_code
_entity_poly.pdbx_strand_id
1 'polypeptide(L)'
;MRKQGISLALILSGLVVLIGVLTDWRIASGFILGGAISVLLYWRTTMFCDQVLDQQASGKLGLIGHFLFSYLLMAMPLLISALVPEVFNIFAAAGGLFLMKIVLILDSVLERREKDG
;
A
#
# COMPACT_ATOMS: atom_id res chain seq x y z
N MET A 1 5.07 1.52 -14.35
CA MET A 1 5.91 1.06 -13.24
C MET A 1 7.10 0.29 -13.78
N ARG A 2 8.32 0.74 -13.49
CA ARG A 2 9.54 0.08 -13.97
C ARG A 2 9.82 -1.15 -13.12
N LYS A 3 10.34 -2.21 -13.75
CA LYS A 3 10.67 -3.48 -13.05
C LYS A 3 11.63 -3.26 -11.88
N GLN A 4 12.55 -2.29 -11.98
CA GLN A 4 13.59 -2.03 -10.97
C GLN A 4 13.03 -1.48 -9.64
N GLY A 5 12.11 -0.50 -9.67
CA GLY A 5 11.50 0.06 -8.45
C GLY A 5 10.66 -0.97 -7.69
N ILE A 6 9.92 -1.80 -8.44
CA ILE A 6 9.17 -2.93 -7.88
C ILE A 6 10.11 -3.98 -7.29
N SER A 7 11.18 -4.37 -7.98
CA SER A 7 12.15 -5.34 -7.47
C SER A 7 12.80 -4.87 -6.16
N LEU A 8 13.18 -3.59 -6.06
CA LEU A 8 13.80 -3.06 -4.85
C LEU A 8 12.81 -3.02 -3.68
N ALA A 9 11.56 -2.61 -3.92
CA ALA A 9 10.52 -2.65 -2.91
C ALA A 9 10.18 -4.08 -2.47
N LEU A 10 10.19 -5.04 -3.39
CA LEU A 10 9.99 -6.46 -3.07
C LEU A 10 11.12 -6.99 -2.18
N ILE A 11 12.38 -6.68 -2.49
CA ILE A 11 13.54 -7.07 -1.67
C ILE A 11 13.40 -6.50 -0.25
N LEU A 12 13.10 -5.20 -0.12
CA LEU A 12 12.91 -4.55 1.18
C LEU A 12 11.74 -5.18 1.96
N SER A 13 10.61 -5.42 1.29
CA SER A 13 9.44 -6.06 1.91
C SER A 13 9.75 -7.49 2.38
N GLY A 14 10.49 -8.27 1.59
CA GLY A 14 10.92 -9.62 1.94
C GLY A 14 11.84 -9.64 3.16
N LEU A 15 12.73 -8.65 3.27
CA LEU A 15 13.63 -8.50 4.42
C LEU A 15 12.85 -8.17 5.71
N VAL A 16 11.85 -7.29 5.63
CA VAL A 16 10.96 -6.98 6.77
C VAL A 16 10.18 -8.22 7.21
N VAL A 17 9.63 -8.99 6.26
CA VAL A 17 8.91 -10.23 6.56
C VAL A 17 9.84 -11.28 7.19
N LEU A 18 11.04 -11.47 6.65
CA LEU A 18 12.03 -12.42 7.17
C LEU A 18 12.41 -12.09 8.62
N ILE A 19 12.75 -10.81 8.90
CA ILE A 19 13.07 -10.35 10.25
C ILE A 19 11.87 -10.54 11.19
N GLY A 20 10.66 -10.22 10.69
CA GLY A 20 9.42 -10.44 11.42
C GLY A 20 9.27 -11.89 11.84
N VAL A 21 9.34 -12.84 10.90
CA VAL A 21 9.19 -14.27 11.20
C VAL A 21 10.22 -14.77 12.22
N LEU A 22 11.47 -14.27 12.17
CA LEU A 22 12.53 -14.70 13.08
C LEU A 22 12.45 -14.07 14.48
N THR A 23 11.81 -12.90 14.62
CA THR A 23 11.77 -12.16 15.89
C THR A 23 10.40 -12.28 16.56
N ASP A 24 9.35 -11.90 15.83
CA ASP A 24 7.96 -11.94 16.26
C ASP A 24 7.06 -12.03 15.03
N TRP A 25 6.43 -13.19 14.86
CA TRP A 25 5.56 -13.48 13.71
C TRP A 25 4.45 -12.45 13.52
N ARG A 26 4.05 -11.73 14.59
CA ARG A 26 3.05 -10.64 14.56
C ARG A 26 3.47 -9.48 13.67
N ILE A 27 4.78 -9.25 13.53
CA ILE A 27 5.35 -8.25 12.63
C ILE A 27 5.11 -8.68 11.18
N ALA A 28 5.43 -9.94 10.86
CA ALA A 28 5.26 -10.47 9.50
C ALA A 28 3.79 -10.47 9.07
N SER A 29 2.89 -11.00 9.91
CA SER A 29 1.45 -11.04 9.64
C SER A 29 0.86 -9.64 9.50
N GLY A 30 1.20 -8.71 10.41
CA GLY A 30 0.75 -7.32 10.38
C GLY A 30 1.20 -6.63 9.09
N PHE A 31 2.48 -6.74 8.77
CA PHE A 31 3.04 -6.14 7.56
C PHE A 31 2.41 -6.68 6.28
N ILE A 32 2.19 -8.00 6.19
CA ILE A 32 1.51 -8.63 5.04
C ILE A 32 0.07 -8.12 4.92
N LEU A 33 -0.68 -8.05 6.01
CA LEU A 33 -2.06 -7.54 6.01
C LEU A 33 -2.11 -6.09 5.51
N GLY A 34 -1.24 -5.22 6.04
CA GLY A 34 -1.12 -3.83 5.59
C GLY A 34 -0.73 -3.72 4.11
N GLY A 35 0.23 -4.53 3.67
CA GLY A 35 0.70 -4.59 2.29
C GLY A 35 -0.38 -5.02 1.31
N ALA A 36 -1.16 -6.06 1.64
CA ALA A 36 -2.28 -6.53 0.82
C ALA A 36 -3.33 -5.42 0.61
N ILE A 37 -3.68 -4.70 1.69
CA ILE A 37 -4.60 -3.56 1.62
C ILE A 37 -3.99 -2.40 0.83
N SER A 38 -2.69 -2.14 0.95
CA SER A 38 -1.98 -1.11 0.16
C SER A 38 -2.10 -1.37 -1.35
N VAL A 39 -1.92 -2.62 -1.78
CA VAL A 39 -2.06 -3.03 -3.19
C VAL A 39 -3.52 -2.88 -3.65
N LEU A 40 -4.48 -3.30 -2.83
CA LEU A 40 -5.90 -3.17 -3.15
C LEU A 40 -6.33 -1.70 -3.28
N LEU A 41 -5.85 -0.84 -2.37
CA LEU A 41 -6.06 0.62 -2.42
C LEU A 41 -5.49 1.22 -3.70
N TYR A 42 -4.27 0.84 -4.06
CA TYR A 42 -3.65 1.30 -5.30
C TYR A 42 -4.48 0.91 -6.52
N TRP A 43 -4.89 -0.35 -6.63
CA TRP A 43 -5.70 -0.82 -7.76
C TRP A 43 -7.05 -0.09 -7.86
N ARG A 44 -7.73 0.12 -6.72
CA ARG A 44 -8.98 0.89 -6.68
C ARG A 44 -8.75 2.33 -7.10
N THR A 45 -7.65 2.94 -6.66
CA THR A 45 -7.29 4.32 -6.99
C THR A 45 -6.99 4.46 -8.48
N THR A 46 -6.24 3.53 -9.07
CA THR A 46 -5.96 3.55 -10.52
C THR A 46 -7.24 3.41 -11.33
N MET A 47 -8.10 2.44 -11.00
CA MET A 47 -9.40 2.29 -11.67
C MET A 47 -10.27 3.53 -11.57
N PHE A 48 -10.26 4.20 -10.42
CA PHE A 48 -10.99 5.44 -10.23
C PHE A 48 -10.41 6.58 -11.06
N CYS A 49 -9.09 6.74 -11.08
CA CYS A 49 -8.44 7.74 -11.93
C CYS A 49 -8.76 7.51 -13.41
N ASP A 50 -8.70 6.25 -13.88
CA ASP A 50 -9.04 5.89 -15.25
C ASP A 50 -10.51 6.25 -15.57
N GLN A 51 -11.44 5.90 -14.68
CA GLN A 51 -12.85 6.28 -14.82
C GLN A 51 -13.07 7.81 -14.85
N VAL A 52 -12.36 8.56 -14.01
CA VAL A 52 -12.46 10.03 -13.95
C VAL A 52 -11.93 10.66 -15.24
N LEU A 53 -10.82 10.15 -15.76
CA LEU A 53 -10.18 10.64 -16.99
C LEU A 53 -11.00 10.28 -18.23
N ASP A 54 -11.51 9.05 -18.32
CA ASP A 54 -12.24 8.55 -19.47
C ASP A 54 -13.68 9.08 -19.56
N GLN A 55 -14.37 9.21 -18.42
CA GLN A 55 -15.80 9.60 -18.43
C GLN A 55 -16.05 11.10 -18.26
N GLN A 56 -15.01 11.94 -18.04
CA GLN A 56 -15.10 13.39 -17.80
C GLN A 56 -16.15 13.87 -16.76
N ALA A 57 -16.81 12.96 -16.05
CA ALA A 57 -17.97 13.25 -15.20
C ALA A 57 -18.10 12.22 -14.07
N SER A 58 -17.07 12.08 -13.23
CA SER A 58 -17.29 11.47 -11.92
C SER A 58 -18.13 12.43 -11.08
N GLY A 59 -19.44 12.19 -11.02
CA GLY A 59 -20.36 12.98 -10.22
C GLY A 59 -19.90 13.08 -8.76
N LYS A 60 -20.21 14.21 -8.11
CA LYS A 60 -19.78 14.54 -6.73
C LYS A 60 -19.99 13.40 -5.73
N LEU A 61 -21.08 12.63 -5.89
CA LEU A 61 -21.40 11.44 -5.08
C LEU A 61 -20.42 10.27 -5.29
N GLY A 62 -20.02 9.99 -6.54
CA GLY A 62 -19.04 8.95 -6.84
C GLY A 62 -17.66 9.27 -6.29
N LEU A 63 -17.26 10.55 -6.34
CA LEU A 63 -16.02 11.03 -5.75
C LEU A 63 -15.99 10.82 -4.22
N ILE A 64 -17.04 11.28 -3.52
CA ILE A 64 -17.17 11.12 -2.07
C ILE A 64 -17.18 9.64 -1.68
N GLY A 65 -17.93 8.79 -2.39
CA GLY A 65 -18.00 7.36 -2.13
C GLY A 65 -16.65 6.65 -2.31
N HIS A 66 -15.87 7.03 -3.32
CA HIS A 66 -14.53 6.49 -3.53
C HIS A 66 -13.59 6.80 -2.35
N PHE A 67 -13.55 8.06 -1.91
CA PHE A 67 -12.69 8.48 -0.80
C PHE A 67 -13.12 7.85 0.52
N LEU A 68 -14.42 7.88 0.84
CA LEU A 68 -14.94 7.30 2.10
C LEU A 68 -14.58 5.82 2.20
N PHE A 69 -14.82 5.05 1.14
CA PHE A 69 -14.47 3.64 1.12
C PHE A 69 -12.96 3.42 1.23
N SER A 70 -12.16 4.23 0.54
CA SER A 70 -10.70 4.10 0.60
C SER A 70 -10.15 4.38 2.01
N TYR A 71 -10.73 5.34 2.74
CA TYR A 71 -10.38 5.58 4.14
C TYR A 71 -10.80 4.43 5.05
N LEU A 72 -11.99 3.86 4.86
CA LEU A 72 -12.42 2.68 5.61
C LEU A 72 -11.50 1.48 5.34
N LEU A 73 -11.15 1.25 4.08
CA LEU A 73 -10.26 0.19 3.68
C LEU A 73 -8.85 0.40 4.25
N MET A 74 -8.36 1.64 4.32
CA MET A 74 -7.09 1.99 4.96
C MET A 74 -7.11 1.78 6.49
N ALA A 75 -8.23 2.07 7.16
CA ALA A 75 -8.36 1.86 8.60
C ALA A 75 -8.46 0.37 8.96
N MET A 76 -9.04 -0.45 8.08
CA MET A 76 -9.28 -1.88 8.26
C MET A 76 -8.08 -2.68 8.83
N PRO A 77 -6.86 -2.65 8.25
CA PRO A 77 -5.73 -3.40 8.78
C PRO A 77 -5.27 -2.91 10.17
N LEU A 78 -5.44 -1.61 10.48
CA LEU A 78 -5.11 -1.08 11.81
C LEU A 78 -6.15 -1.51 12.86
N LEU A 79 -7.43 -1.49 12.49
CA LEU A 79 -8.52 -1.97 13.35
C LEU A 79 -8.40 -3.46 13.63
N ILE A 80 -8.14 -4.28 12.59
CA ILE A 80 -7.88 -5.72 12.77
C ILE A 80 -6.69 -5.94 13.71
N SER A 81 -5.61 -5.16 13.53
CA SER A 81 -4.43 -5.27 14.39
C SER A 81 -4.68 -4.84 15.83
N ALA A 82 -5.59 -3.89 16.05
CA ALA A 82 -6.00 -3.47 17.39
C ALA A 82 -6.93 -4.50 18.07
N LEU A 83 -7.79 -5.18 17.30
CA LEU A 83 -8.74 -6.18 17.81
C LEU A 83 -8.09 -7.53 18.10
N VAL A 84 -7.10 -7.93 17.30
CA VAL A 84 -6.38 -9.20 17.46
C VAL A 84 -4.89 -8.93 17.58
N PRO A 85 -4.46 -8.22 18.65
CA PRO A 85 -3.07 -7.84 18.80
C PRO A 85 -2.18 -9.07 18.85
N GLU A 86 -2.62 -10.17 19.47
CA GLU A 86 -1.88 -11.43 19.60
C GLU A 86 -1.39 -12.01 18.26
N VAL A 87 -2.08 -11.68 17.18
CA VAL A 87 -1.77 -12.16 15.83
C VAL A 87 -1.10 -11.08 14.99
N PHE A 88 -1.47 -9.80 15.14
CA PHE A 88 -1.03 -8.73 14.25
C PHE A 88 -0.41 -7.56 15.02
N ASN A 89 0.76 -7.11 14.57
CA ASN A 89 1.38 -5.89 15.09
C ASN A 89 0.87 -4.66 14.32
N ILE A 90 0.27 -3.71 15.04
CA ILE A 90 -0.32 -2.49 14.47
C ILE A 90 0.70 -1.61 13.74
N PHE A 91 1.94 -1.50 14.25
CA PHE A 91 2.99 -0.71 13.61
C PHE A 91 3.48 -1.39 12.32
N ALA A 92 3.57 -2.72 12.34
CA ALA A 92 3.92 -3.47 11.15
C ALA A 92 2.82 -3.35 10.06
N ALA A 93 1.54 -3.40 10.45
CA ALA A 93 0.42 -3.17 9.55
C ALA A 93 0.42 -1.74 8.96
N ALA A 94 0.71 -0.73 9.78
CA ALA A 94 0.93 0.62 9.29
C ALA A 94 2.10 0.68 8.29
N GLY A 95 3.23 0.04 8.59
CA GLY A 95 4.37 -0.07 7.67
C GLY A 95 3.98 -0.71 6.33
N GLY A 96 3.22 -1.81 6.36
CA GLY A 96 2.72 -2.48 5.17
C GLY A 96 1.80 -1.59 4.32
N LEU A 97 0.95 -0.77 4.94
CA LEU A 97 0.07 0.17 4.24
C LEU A 97 0.86 1.18 3.37
N PHE A 98 2.09 1.53 3.76
CA PHE A 98 2.94 2.43 2.99
C PHE A 98 3.66 1.77 1.80
N LEU A 99 3.61 0.44 1.68
CA LEU A 99 4.39 -0.31 0.69
C LEU A 99 4.20 0.23 -0.72
N MET A 100 2.97 0.43 -1.17
CA MET A 100 2.74 0.89 -2.54
C MET A 100 3.12 2.36 -2.75
N LYS A 101 3.03 3.20 -1.72
CA LYS A 101 3.54 4.58 -1.77
C LYS A 101 5.06 4.60 -1.92
N ILE A 102 5.76 3.73 -1.20
CA ILE A 102 7.23 3.57 -1.33
C ILE A 102 7.58 3.14 -2.75
N VAL A 103 6.87 2.16 -3.31
CA VAL A 103 7.09 1.71 -4.69
C VAL A 103 6.95 2.86 -5.68
N LEU A 104 5.90 3.67 -5.57
CA LEU A 104 5.67 4.81 -6.46
C LEU A 104 6.75 5.90 -6.31
N ILE A 105 7.17 6.19 -5.08
CA ILE A 105 8.24 7.16 -4.82
C ILE A 105 9.56 6.66 -5.43
N LEU A 106 9.92 5.40 -5.21
CA LEU A 106 11.12 4.80 -5.80
C LEU A 106 11.09 4.85 -7.32
N ASP A 107 9.97 4.50 -7.94
CA ASP A 107 9.80 4.55 -9.40
C ASP A 107 10.01 5.99 -9.92
N SER A 108 9.39 6.98 -9.27
CA SER A 108 9.51 8.39 -9.67
C SER A 108 10.91 9.00 -9.46
N VAL A 109 11.62 8.60 -8.41
CA VAL A 109 13.00 9.05 -8.15
C VAL A 109 13.97 8.45 -9.15
N LEU A 110 13.81 7.15 -9.47
CA LEU A 110 14.63 6.47 -10.47
C LEU A 110 14.41 7.06 -11.87
N GLU A 111 13.18 7.44 -12.21
CA GLU A 111 12.88 8.11 -13.49
C GLU A 111 13.59 9.46 -13.62
N ARG A 112 13.59 10.29 -12.57
CA ARG A 112 14.28 11.59 -12.59
C ARG A 112 15.78 11.43 -12.79
N ARG A 113 16.41 10.47 -12.10
CA ARG A 113 17.86 10.21 -12.19
C ARG A 113 18.32 9.83 -13.60
N GLU A 114 17.47 9.18 -14.39
CA GLU A 114 17.79 8.79 -15.77
C GLU A 114 17.58 9.92 -16.78
N LYS A 115 16.70 10.90 -16.48
CA LYS A 115 16.50 12.07 -17.33
C LYS A 115 17.56 13.16 -17.12
N ASP A 116 18.15 13.21 -15.92
CA ASP A 116 19.15 14.21 -15.52
C ASP A 116 20.61 13.76 -15.74
N GLY A 117 20.85 12.51 -16.18
CA GLY A 117 22.18 11.93 -16.45
C GLY A 117 22.38 11.62 -17.92
#